data_AF-X0Y4S0-F1
#
_entry.id   AF-X0Y4S0-F1
#
_cell.length_a   1.000
_cell.length_b   1.000
_cell.length_c   1.000
_cell.angle_alpha   90.00
_cell.angle_beta   90.00
_cell.angle_gamma   90.00
#
_symmetry.space_group_name_H-M   'P 1'
#
loop_
_entity.id
_entity.type
_entity.pdbx_description
1 polymer ?
#
loop_
_entity_poly.entity_id
_entity_poly.type
_entity_poly.pdbx_seq_one_letter_code
_entity_poly.pdbx_strand_id
1 'polypeptide(L)'
;ADGVTPLTLDQRGVDRILDGDASGSAVVDIGAVERVFVAPILGDLNGSGAFNNDDIQPFVLALVDRDTYIAQYGLDPDVLGDFSGDGVLNGADIMPFVNALIGLQASAGSEQQVGLVAPTSH
;
A
#
# COMPACT_ATOMS: atom_id res chain seq x y z
N ALA A 1 -15.95 -47.38 -19.37
CA ALA A 1 -15.04 -46.28 -19.76
C ALA A 1 -15.90 -45.03 -19.77
N ASP A 2 -15.95 -44.34 -18.65
CA ASP A 2 -16.84 -43.19 -18.49
C ASP A 2 -16.23 -42.03 -19.26
N GLY A 3 -16.87 -41.72 -20.40
CA GLY A 3 -16.42 -40.79 -21.43
C GLY A 3 -16.43 -39.35 -20.97
N VAL A 4 -15.56 -39.00 -20.04
CA VAL A 4 -15.19 -37.61 -19.78
C VAL A 4 -14.16 -37.22 -20.84
N THR A 5 -14.61 -37.01 -22.07
CA THR A 5 -13.87 -36.15 -23.00
C THR A 5 -13.68 -34.81 -22.28
N PRO A 6 -12.44 -34.35 -22.06
CA PRO A 6 -12.21 -33.10 -21.36
C PRO A 6 -13.00 -32.01 -22.10
N LEU A 7 -13.82 -31.26 -21.35
CA LEU A 7 -14.76 -30.26 -21.88
C LEU A 7 -14.01 -29.00 -22.35
N THR A 8 -13.04 -29.18 -23.25
CA THR A 8 -12.22 -28.10 -23.81
C THR A 8 -12.98 -27.34 -24.89
N LEU A 9 -13.98 -27.95 -25.51
CA LEU A 9 -14.78 -27.40 -26.61
C LEU A 9 -16.18 -26.99 -26.16
N ASP A 10 -16.73 -25.93 -26.74
CA ASP A 10 -18.10 -25.47 -26.52
C ASP A 10 -19.08 -26.25 -27.40
N GLN A 11 -20.38 -25.97 -27.26
CA GLN A 11 -21.43 -26.61 -28.05
C GLN A 11 -21.37 -26.31 -29.57
N ARG A 12 -20.49 -25.41 -30.01
CA ARG A 12 -20.21 -25.09 -31.43
C ARG A 12 -18.90 -25.76 -31.90
N GLY A 13 -18.19 -26.48 -31.03
CA GLY A 13 -16.90 -27.09 -31.35
C GLY A 13 -15.74 -26.08 -31.36
N VAL A 14 -15.88 -24.95 -30.67
CA VAL A 14 -14.81 -23.95 -30.49
C VAL A 14 -14.22 -24.11 -29.09
N ASP A 15 -12.91 -23.96 -28.93
CA ASP A 15 -12.28 -24.03 -27.61
C ASP A 15 -12.95 -23.02 -26.66
N ARG A 16 -13.43 -23.50 -25.50
CA ARG A 16 -14.17 -22.66 -24.53
C ARG A 16 -13.28 -21.64 -23.83
N ILE A 17 -11.97 -21.78 -23.97
CA ILE A 17 -11.02 -21.08 -23.14
C ILE A 17 -9.98 -20.46 -24.06
N LEU A 18 -10.01 -19.13 -24.15
CA LEU A 18 -8.88 -18.37 -24.67
C LEU A 18 -7.77 -18.51 -23.63
N ASP A 19 -6.75 -19.33 -23.88
CA ASP A 19 -5.54 -19.34 -23.07
C ASP A 19 -4.72 -18.11 -23.44
N GLY A 20 -5.04 -16.98 -22.80
CA GLY A 20 -4.40 -15.69 -23.07
C GLY A 20 -2.86 -15.69 -23.02
N ASP A 21 -2.25 -16.74 -22.46
CA ASP A 21 -0.82 -16.98 -22.34
C ASP A 21 -0.29 -18.26 -23.03
N ALA A 22 -1.13 -19.02 -23.74
CA ALA A 22 -0.78 -20.26 -24.45
C ALA A 22 -0.08 -21.37 -23.61
N SER A 23 -0.25 -21.35 -22.28
CA SER A 23 0.42 -22.30 -21.36
C SER A 23 -0.24 -23.69 -21.27
N GLY A 24 -1.36 -23.89 -21.95
CA GLY A 24 -2.14 -25.14 -21.91
C GLY A 24 -2.93 -25.34 -20.60
N SER A 25 -2.86 -24.39 -19.65
CA SER A 25 -3.68 -24.35 -18.45
C SER A 25 -4.72 -23.24 -18.58
N ALA A 26 -5.85 -23.65 -19.09
CA ALA A 26 -6.99 -22.82 -19.37
C ALA A 26 -7.72 -22.40 -18.07
N VAL A 27 -7.16 -21.43 -17.33
CA VAL A 27 -7.80 -20.83 -16.17
C VAL A 27 -8.84 -19.83 -16.67
N VAL A 28 -10.04 -19.88 -16.11
CA VAL A 28 -11.04 -18.84 -16.32
C VAL A 28 -10.48 -17.54 -15.75
N ASP A 29 -9.97 -16.66 -16.60
CA ASP A 29 -9.64 -15.30 -16.20
C ASP A 29 -10.93 -14.48 -16.12
N ILE A 30 -11.62 -14.63 -14.99
CA ILE A 30 -12.60 -13.65 -14.54
C ILE A 30 -11.95 -12.89 -13.37
N GLY A 31 -10.93 -12.09 -13.72
CA GLY A 31 -10.54 -10.90 -12.99
C GLY A 31 -9.43 -11.06 -11.95
N ALA A 32 -8.27 -10.49 -12.25
CA ALA A 32 -7.60 -9.53 -11.37
C ALA A 32 -6.59 -8.75 -12.22
N VAL A 33 -6.57 -7.43 -12.10
CA VAL A 33 -5.35 -6.70 -12.46
C VAL A 33 -4.20 -7.36 -11.68
N GLU A 34 -3.17 -7.86 -12.36
CA GLU A 34 -1.89 -8.23 -11.72
C GLU A 34 -1.18 -6.93 -11.28
N ARG A 35 -1.84 -6.11 -10.43
CA ARG A 35 -1.11 -5.15 -9.63
C ARG A 35 -0.24 -6.02 -8.74
N VAL A 36 1.05 -6.08 -9.08
CA VAL A 36 2.11 -6.56 -8.20
C VAL A 36 1.76 -6.13 -6.78
N PHE A 37 1.43 -7.11 -5.93
CA PHE A 37 1.07 -6.87 -4.54
C PHE A 37 2.36 -6.49 -3.80
N VAL A 38 2.84 -5.27 -4.02
CA VAL A 38 3.79 -4.65 -3.12
C VAL A 38 3.03 -4.47 -1.82
N ALA A 39 3.52 -5.07 -0.74
CA ALA A 39 2.92 -4.85 0.57
C ALA A 39 2.84 -3.33 0.81
N PRO A 40 1.67 -2.78 1.17
CA PRO A 40 1.50 -1.35 1.33
C PRO A 40 2.52 -0.83 2.37
N ILE A 41 3.33 0.14 1.97
CA ILE A 41 4.27 0.81 2.87
C ILE A 41 3.49 1.92 3.56
N LEU A 42 3.41 1.88 4.89
CA LEU A 42 2.81 2.97 5.66
C LEU A 42 3.54 4.29 5.32
N GLY A 43 2.77 5.29 4.90
CA GLY A 43 3.26 6.59 4.45
C GLY A 43 3.50 6.75 2.95
N ASP A 44 3.57 5.67 2.15
CA ASP A 44 3.74 5.73 0.69
C ASP A 44 2.41 6.05 0.00
N LEU A 45 2.02 7.32 0.04
CA LEU A 45 0.72 7.80 -0.40
C LEU A 45 0.68 8.09 -1.90
N ASN A 46 1.82 8.10 -2.59
CA ASN A 46 1.86 8.15 -4.06
C ASN A 46 2.05 6.78 -4.72
N GLY A 47 2.28 5.70 -3.95
CA GLY A 47 2.43 4.34 -4.45
C GLY A 47 3.75 4.10 -5.19
N SER A 48 4.80 4.86 -4.86
CA SER A 48 6.12 4.76 -5.49
C SER A 48 6.96 3.59 -4.96
N GLY A 49 6.52 2.94 -3.89
CA GLY A 49 7.27 1.92 -3.17
C GLY A 49 8.26 2.49 -2.16
N ALA A 50 8.13 3.77 -1.80
CA ALA A 50 8.98 4.42 -0.81
C ALA A 50 8.22 5.50 -0.04
N PHE A 51 8.49 5.62 1.26
CA PHE A 51 8.04 6.74 2.08
C PHE A 51 9.12 7.82 2.14
N ASN A 52 8.85 8.99 1.56
CA ASN A 52 9.78 10.12 1.50
C ASN A 52 9.05 11.48 1.33
N ASN A 53 9.78 12.52 0.92
CA ASN A 53 9.24 13.87 0.75
C ASN A 53 8.15 13.98 -0.35
N ASP A 54 8.11 13.05 -1.29
CA ASP A 54 7.13 13.01 -2.38
C ASP A 54 5.74 12.55 -1.90
N ASP A 55 5.64 12.06 -0.66
CA ASP A 55 4.38 11.68 0.00
C ASP A 55 3.70 12.83 0.74
N ILE A 56 4.39 13.95 0.96
CA ILE A 56 3.84 15.10 1.70
C ILE A 56 2.63 15.69 0.96
N GLN A 57 2.75 15.92 -0.34
CA GLN A 57 1.65 16.49 -1.12
C GLN A 57 0.45 15.54 -1.22
N PRO A 58 0.63 14.23 -1.53
CA PRO A 58 -0.43 13.23 -1.43
C PRO A 58 -1.10 13.18 -0.04
N PHE A 59 -0.33 13.27 1.05
CA PHE A 59 -0.85 13.31 2.42
C PHE A 59 -1.76 14.52 2.66
N VAL A 60 -1.31 15.72 2.26
CA VAL A 60 -2.13 16.94 2.37
C VAL A 60 -3.38 16.85 1.48
N LEU A 61 -3.27 16.31 0.28
CA LEU A 61 -4.42 16.11 -0.61
C LEU A 61 -5.44 15.18 0.04
N ALA A 62 -5.02 14.04 0.58
CA ALA A 62 -5.91 13.08 1.23
C ALA A 62 -6.62 13.65 2.48
N LEU A 63 -5.97 14.57 3.20
CA LEU A 63 -6.57 15.29 4.33
C LEU A 63 -7.61 16.33 3.91
N VAL A 64 -7.38 17.02 2.81
CA VAL A 64 -8.25 18.13 2.35
C VAL A 64 -9.38 17.64 1.45
N ASP A 65 -9.10 16.70 0.56
CA ASP A 65 -10.01 16.16 -0.44
C ASP A 65 -9.69 14.69 -0.75
N ARG A 66 -10.33 13.82 0.04
CA ARG A 66 -10.18 12.36 -0.04
C ARG A 66 -10.64 11.79 -1.36
N ASP A 67 -11.72 12.31 -1.94
CA ASP A 67 -12.26 11.81 -3.21
C ASP A 67 -11.29 12.10 -4.36
N THR A 68 -10.71 13.30 -4.38
CA THR A 68 -9.67 13.66 -5.36
C THR A 68 -8.42 12.81 -5.18
N TYR A 69 -7.99 12.54 -3.93
CA TYR A 69 -6.86 11.64 -3.67
C TYR A 69 -7.11 10.22 -4.23
N ILE A 70 -8.27 9.62 -3.91
CA ILE A 70 -8.62 8.27 -4.36
C ILE A 70 -8.73 8.22 -5.89
N ALA A 71 -9.31 9.25 -6.52
CA ALA A 71 -9.38 9.33 -7.97
C ALA A 71 -8.00 9.43 -8.63
N GLN A 72 -7.04 10.09 -7.99
CA GLN A 72 -5.69 10.29 -8.52
C GLN A 72 -4.78 9.08 -8.34
N TYR A 73 -4.79 8.45 -7.16
CA TYR A 73 -3.84 7.39 -6.81
C TYR A 73 -4.45 5.98 -6.79
N GLY A 74 -5.77 5.87 -6.61
CA GLY A 74 -6.48 4.59 -6.47
C GLY A 74 -6.03 3.82 -5.22
N LEU A 75 -5.56 4.53 -4.20
CA LEU A 75 -5.09 3.99 -2.92
C LEU A 75 -6.04 4.43 -1.81
N ASP A 76 -6.10 3.64 -0.74
CA ASP A 76 -6.88 3.97 0.44
C ASP A 76 -6.03 4.81 1.42
N PRO A 77 -6.36 6.11 1.63
CA PRO A 77 -5.60 6.96 2.52
C PRO A 77 -5.78 6.60 4.00
N ASP A 78 -6.88 5.94 4.38
CA ASP A 78 -7.11 5.52 5.78
C ASP A 78 -6.28 4.28 6.13
N VAL A 79 -5.71 3.60 5.14
CA VAL A 79 -4.78 2.48 5.33
C VAL A 79 -3.33 2.95 5.31
N LEU A 80 -2.97 3.83 4.37
CA LEU A 80 -1.58 4.25 4.15
C LEU A 80 -1.19 5.49 4.99
N GLY A 81 -2.16 6.30 5.38
CA GLY A 81 -1.96 7.57 6.08
C GLY A 81 -2.32 7.54 7.57
N ASP A 82 -2.87 6.45 8.09
CA ASP A 82 -3.23 6.31 9.52
C ASP A 82 -1.99 5.98 10.37
N PHE A 83 -1.27 7.03 10.77
CA PHE A 83 -0.13 6.91 11.66
C PHE A 83 -0.52 6.88 13.15
N SER A 84 -1.77 7.23 13.46
CA SER A 84 -2.32 7.16 14.82
C SER A 84 -2.83 5.75 15.17
N GLY A 85 -3.19 4.95 14.17
CA GLY A 85 -3.77 3.62 14.29
C GLY A 85 -5.26 3.64 14.68
N ASP A 86 -5.97 4.75 14.45
CA ASP A 86 -7.39 4.91 14.81
C ASP A 86 -8.35 4.48 13.68
N GLY A 87 -7.80 4.09 12.52
CA GLY A 87 -8.50 3.62 11.33
C GLY A 87 -8.97 4.74 10.40
N VAL A 88 -8.61 6.01 10.63
CA VAL A 88 -9.02 7.14 9.79
C VAL A 88 -7.90 8.18 9.66
N LEU A 89 -7.50 8.50 8.43
CA LEU A 89 -6.58 9.61 8.18
C LEU A 89 -7.24 10.96 8.52
N ASN A 90 -6.75 11.61 9.57
CA ASN A 90 -7.23 12.88 10.09
C ASN A 90 -6.11 13.72 10.73
N GLY A 91 -6.48 14.76 11.49
CA GLY A 91 -5.52 15.64 12.16
C GLY A 91 -4.61 14.93 13.19
N ALA A 92 -5.03 13.78 13.72
CA ALA A 92 -4.25 12.96 14.64
C ALA A 92 -2.97 12.39 13.99
N ASP A 93 -2.97 12.19 12.68
CA ASP A 93 -1.87 11.58 11.94
C ASP A 93 -0.78 12.56 11.53
N ILE A 94 -1.06 13.87 11.53
CA ILE A 94 -0.14 14.90 11.02
C ILE A 94 1.19 14.87 11.78
N MET A 95 1.14 14.90 13.12
CA MET A 95 2.36 14.92 13.92
C MET A 95 3.12 13.59 13.86
N PRO A 96 2.48 12.42 14.00
CA PRO A 96 3.11 11.13 13.76
C PRO A 96 3.73 10.96 12.36
N PHE A 97 3.07 11.44 11.30
CA PHE A 97 3.60 11.43 9.93
C PHE A 97 4.88 12.26 9.82
N VAL A 98 4.88 13.49 10.33
CA VAL A 98 6.06 14.37 10.31
C VAL A 98 7.21 13.76 11.11
N ASN A 99 6.91 13.20 12.27
CA ASN A 99 7.87 12.51 13.12
C ASN A 99 8.52 11.33 12.40
N ALA A 100 7.73 10.51 11.70
CA ALA A 100 8.25 9.41 10.89
C ALA A 100 9.14 9.92 9.74
N LEU A 101 8.73 11.00 9.06
CA LEU A 101 9.45 11.57 7.93
C LEU A 101 10.84 12.11 8.31
N ILE A 102 10.96 12.71 9.51
CA ILE A 102 12.23 13.26 10.00
C ILE A 102 13.04 12.24 10.85
N GLY A 103 12.54 11.01 11.00
CA GLY A 103 13.19 9.98 11.82
C GLY A 103 13.08 10.19 13.34
N LEU A 104 12.16 11.04 13.79
CA LEU A 104 11.88 11.30 15.20
C LEU A 104 10.83 10.28 15.71
N GLN A 105 11.26 9.07 16.02
CA GLN A 105 10.39 8.11 16.70
C GLN A 105 10.23 8.52 18.16
N ALA A 106 8.98 8.64 18.64
CA ALA A 106 8.74 8.74 20.08
C ALA A 106 9.18 7.43 20.72
N SER A 107 10.37 7.44 21.34
CA SER A 107 10.86 6.31 22.10
C SER A 107 9.98 6.11 23.33
N ALA A 108 8.99 5.22 23.20
CA ALA A 108 8.29 4.67 24.34
C ALA A 108 9.31 3.90 25.20
N GLY A 109 9.86 4.57 26.21
CA GLY A 109 10.39 3.98 27.44
C GLY A 109 11.33 2.78 27.30
N SER A 110 12.58 3.01 26.88
CA SER A 110 13.72 2.33 27.49
C SER A 110 14.95 3.24 27.39
N GLU A 111 15.29 3.84 28.54
CA GLU A 111 16.53 4.51 28.92
C GLU A 111 17.66 4.48 27.88
N GLN A 112 17.85 5.58 27.15
CA GLN A 112 19.15 5.94 26.59
C GLN A 112 19.63 7.18 27.34
N GLN A 113 20.09 6.93 28.56
CA GLN A 113 20.95 7.83 29.31
C GLN A 113 22.26 8.00 28.52
N VAL A 114 22.32 8.97 27.61
CA VAL A 114 23.58 9.46 27.06
C VAL A 114 23.91 10.75 27.77
N GLY A 115 24.87 10.64 28.70
CA GLY A 115 25.26 11.69 29.63
C GLY A 115 25.57 13.01 28.92
N LEU A 116 24.78 14.04 29.27
CA LEU A 116 25.17 15.43 29.09
C LEU A 116 26.28 15.74 30.10
N VAL A 117 27.53 15.43 29.76
CA VAL A 117 28.68 16.00 30.47
C VAL A 117 28.73 17.48 30.13
N ALA A 118 28.34 18.32 31.09
CA ALA A 118 28.53 19.75 30.99
C ALA A 118 30.02 20.06 30.81
N PRO A 119 30.42 21.02 29.95
CA PRO A 119 31.80 21.44 29.87
C PRO A 119 32.19 22.12 31.19
N THR A 120 33.04 21.48 31.98
CA THR A 120 33.74 22.15 33.07
C THR A 120 34.74 23.14 32.46
N SER A 121 34.45 24.43 32.59
CA SER A 121 35.46 25.48 32.41
C SER A 121 36.58 25.29 33.42
N HIS A 122 37.82 25.21 32.94
CA HIS A 122 39.01 25.72 33.60
C HIS A 122 40.06 26.11 32.56
#